data_AF-A0A8J4UK30-F1
#
_entry.id   AF-A0A8J4UK30-F1
#
_cell.length_a   1.000
_cell.length_b   1.000
_cell.length_c   1.000
_cell.angle_alpha   90.00
_cell.angle_beta   90.00
_cell.angle_gamma   90.00
#
_symmetry.space_group_name_H-M   'P 1'
#
loop_
_entity.id
_entity.type
_entity.pdbx_description
1 polymer ?
#
loop_
_entity_poly.entity_id
_entity_poly.type
_entity_poly.pdbx_seq_one_letter_code
_entity_poly.pdbx_strand_id
1 'polypeptide(L)'
;LIQFMTLIFYIQTAAGLHSVSVPNFKQHVTEHSRLSDRTSRRLTRTYQLYSRTSGRHVQVLSNKRVVANGEDGDVHAKLIVETDTFGSRIRIRGAKTGFYICMNKKGKLIGR
;
A
#
# COMPACT_ATOMS: atom_id res chain seq x y z
N LEU A 1 -11.85 -61.72 1.73
CA LEU A 1 -12.06 -60.77 0.60
C LEU A 1 -12.68 -59.45 1.08
N ILE A 2 -13.82 -59.48 1.78
CA ILE A 2 -14.54 -58.27 2.25
C ILE A 2 -13.68 -57.41 3.20
N GLN A 3 -12.98 -58.03 4.17
CA GLN A 3 -12.11 -57.31 5.10
C GLN A 3 -10.91 -56.61 4.42
N PHE A 4 -10.42 -57.20 3.31
CA PHE A 4 -9.32 -56.62 2.54
C PHE A 4 -9.80 -55.40 1.73
N MET A 5 -11.01 -55.46 1.19
CA MET A 5 -11.63 -54.32 0.49
C MET A 5 -11.93 -53.15 1.44
N THR A 6 -12.39 -53.42 2.67
CA THR A 6 -12.58 -52.37 3.69
C THR A 6 -11.28 -51.71 4.13
N LEU A 7 -10.17 -52.47 4.19
CA LEU A 7 -8.86 -51.92 4.52
C LEU A 7 -8.33 -51.00 3.40
N ILE A 8 -8.50 -51.39 2.14
CA ILE A 8 -8.11 -50.57 0.99
C ILE A 8 -8.93 -49.27 0.95
N PHE A 9 -10.24 -49.34 1.20
CA PHE A 9 -11.10 -48.17 1.25
C PHE A 9 -10.70 -47.22 2.39
N TYR A 10 -10.41 -47.75 3.58
CA TYR A 10 -9.95 -46.97 4.73
C TYR A 10 -8.62 -46.25 4.44
N ILE A 11 -7.65 -46.93 3.82
CA ILE A 11 -6.37 -46.33 3.42
C ILE A 11 -6.56 -45.26 2.34
N GLN A 12 -7.45 -45.47 1.36
CA GLN A 12 -7.77 -44.44 0.35
C GLN A 12 -8.43 -43.20 0.96
N THR A 13 -9.35 -43.36 1.92
CA THR A 13 -9.95 -42.23 2.64
C THR A 13 -8.95 -41.52 3.57
N ALA A 14 -8.03 -42.24 4.20
CA ALA A 14 -7.01 -41.66 5.07
C ALA A 14 -5.91 -40.92 4.27
N ALA A 15 -5.55 -41.42 3.09
CA ALA A 15 -4.59 -40.77 2.17
C ALA A 15 -5.20 -39.63 1.36
N GLY A 16 -6.54 -39.58 1.23
CA GLY A 16 -7.28 -38.57 0.47
C GLY A 16 -7.40 -37.20 1.15
N LEU A 17 -6.91 -37.03 2.38
CA LEU A 17 -6.80 -35.72 3.01
C LEU A 17 -5.57 -34.98 2.45
N HIS A 18 -5.61 -34.63 1.17
CA HIS A 18 -4.72 -33.62 0.61
C HIS A 18 -4.91 -32.36 1.45
N SER A 19 -3.93 -32.07 2.32
CA SER A 19 -3.87 -30.79 2.98
C SER A 19 -3.79 -29.73 1.88
N VAL A 20 -4.86 -28.97 1.70
CA VAL A 20 -4.84 -27.78 0.85
C VAL A 20 -3.85 -26.85 1.53
N SER A 21 -2.60 -26.87 1.08
CA SER A 21 -1.56 -26.05 1.66
C SER A 21 -1.94 -24.60 1.40
N VAL A 22 -2.01 -23.81 2.47
CA VAL A 22 -2.31 -22.38 2.36
C VAL A 22 -1.29 -21.76 1.43
N PRO A 23 -1.70 -21.06 0.36
CA PRO A 23 -0.76 -20.48 -0.57
C PRO A 23 0.19 -19.52 0.14
N ASN A 24 1.50 -19.74 0.00
CA ASN A 24 2.50 -18.86 0.55
C ASN A 24 2.80 -17.72 -0.42
N PHE A 25 2.24 -16.54 -0.14
CA PHE A 25 2.43 -15.36 -0.98
C PHE A 25 3.72 -14.58 -0.70
N LYS A 26 4.59 -15.04 0.21
CA LYS A 26 5.79 -14.28 0.62
C LYS A 26 6.70 -13.95 -0.56
N GLN A 27 6.95 -14.94 -1.43
CA GLN A 27 7.78 -14.73 -2.62
C GLN A 27 7.12 -13.74 -3.58
N HIS A 28 5.83 -13.91 -3.88
CA HIS A 28 5.07 -13.00 -4.73
C HIS A 28 5.11 -11.55 -4.22
N VAL A 29 4.81 -11.34 -2.93
CA VAL A 29 4.86 -10.00 -2.33
C VAL A 29 6.26 -9.41 -2.40
N THR A 30 7.31 -10.21 -2.14
CA THR A 30 8.70 -9.74 -2.20
C THR A 30 9.09 -9.28 -3.60
N GLU A 31 8.76 -10.08 -4.62
CA GLU A 31 9.04 -9.77 -6.02
C GLU A 31 8.29 -8.52 -6.49
N HIS A 32 6.97 -8.48 -6.24
CA HIS A 32 6.12 -7.37 -6.67
C HIS A 32 6.34 -6.08 -5.87
N SER A 33 6.94 -6.14 -4.68
CA SER A 33 7.29 -4.95 -3.89
C SER A 33 8.44 -4.13 -4.50
N ARG A 34 9.26 -4.70 -5.40
CA ARG A 34 10.48 -4.03 -5.88
C ARG A 34 10.18 -2.84 -6.80
N LEU A 35 9.15 -2.97 -7.62
CA LEU A 35 8.73 -1.98 -8.61
C LEU A 35 7.29 -1.55 -8.36
N SER A 36 6.88 -0.48 -9.04
CA SER A 36 5.49 -0.02 -9.03
C SER A 36 4.57 -1.06 -9.66
N ASP A 37 3.44 -1.37 -9.01
CA ASP A 37 2.43 -2.25 -9.57
C ASP A 37 1.68 -1.52 -10.70
N ARG A 38 1.65 -2.15 -11.88
CA ARG A 38 1.00 -1.64 -13.09
C ARG A 38 -0.20 -2.47 -13.53
N THR A 39 -0.42 -3.61 -12.89
CA THR A 39 -1.47 -4.57 -13.25
C THR A 39 -2.68 -4.46 -12.34
N SER A 40 -2.47 -4.06 -11.09
CA SER A 40 -3.55 -3.89 -10.10
C SER A 40 -4.13 -2.49 -10.14
N ARG A 41 -5.42 -2.36 -9.80
CA ARG A 41 -6.04 -1.07 -9.51
C ARG A 41 -5.35 -0.46 -8.28
N ARG A 42 -4.94 0.81 -8.38
CA ARG A 42 -4.38 1.55 -7.24
C ARG A 42 -5.47 1.90 -6.23
N LEU A 43 -5.21 1.61 -4.96
CA LEU A 43 -6.02 2.10 -3.85
C LEU A 43 -5.68 3.57 -3.61
N THR A 44 -6.70 4.42 -3.52
CA THR A 44 -6.55 5.85 -3.26
C THR A 44 -7.31 6.23 -2.00
N ARG A 45 -6.68 7.01 -1.12
CA ARG A 45 -7.28 7.58 0.09
C ARG A 45 -7.11 9.10 0.08
N THR A 46 -7.99 9.82 0.76
CA THR A 46 -7.92 11.28 0.87
C THR A 46 -7.96 11.68 2.33
N TYR A 47 -6.95 12.41 2.78
CA TYR A 47 -6.81 12.86 4.17
C TYR A 47 -5.82 14.02 4.28
N GLN A 48 -5.66 14.56 5.49
CA GLN A 48 -4.64 15.55 5.84
C GLN A 48 -3.53 14.88 6.65
N LEU A 49 -2.28 15.30 6.48
CA LEU A 49 -1.17 14.85 7.31
C LEU A 49 -0.88 15.87 8.40
N TYR A 50 -1.17 15.52 9.65
CA TYR A 50 -0.86 16.34 10.82
C TYR A 50 0.61 16.20 11.22
N SER A 51 1.27 17.34 11.45
CA SER A 51 2.64 17.41 11.97
C SER A 51 2.59 17.70 13.47
N ARG A 52 3.04 16.73 14.27
CA ARG A 52 3.08 16.85 15.73
C ARG A 52 3.91 18.04 16.21
N THR A 53 5.02 18.35 15.55
CA THR A 53 5.93 19.44 15.95
C THR A 53 5.34 20.83 15.70
N SER A 54 4.65 21.01 14.57
CA SER A 54 4.05 22.30 14.23
C SER A 54 2.65 22.48 14.79
N GLY A 55 1.96 21.39 15.12
CA GLY A 55 0.55 21.42 15.47
C GLY A 55 -0.38 21.69 14.28
N ARG A 56 0.12 21.54 13.05
CA ARG A 56 -0.54 21.96 11.80
C ARG A 56 -0.47 20.89 10.72
N HIS A 57 -1.15 21.13 9.60
CA HIS A 57 -1.24 20.18 8.49
C HIS A 57 -0.22 20.45 7.37
N VAL A 58 0.26 19.37 6.76
CA VAL A 58 1.16 19.41 5.59
C VAL A 58 0.41 19.94 4.38
N GLN A 59 0.97 20.97 3.75
CA GLN A 59 0.44 21.61 2.55
C GLN A 59 1.37 21.46 1.36
N VAL A 60 0.78 21.37 0.16
CA VAL A 60 1.49 21.51 -1.10
C VAL A 60 1.02 22.79 -1.78
N LEU A 61 1.88 23.81 -1.77
CA LEU A 61 1.56 25.15 -2.26
C LEU A 61 1.74 25.26 -3.78
N SER A 62 1.09 26.25 -4.39
CA SER A 62 1.16 26.50 -5.84
C SER A 62 2.57 26.81 -6.35
N ASN A 63 3.45 27.33 -5.48
CA ASN A 63 4.87 27.58 -5.78
C ASN A 63 5.77 26.35 -5.57
N LYS A 64 5.19 25.14 -5.54
CA LYS A 64 5.88 23.85 -5.36
C LYS A 64 6.61 23.66 -4.02
N ARG A 65 6.35 24.52 -3.03
CA ARG A 65 6.84 24.31 -1.67
C ARG A 65 5.95 23.33 -0.92
N VAL A 66 6.58 22.46 -0.13
CA VAL A 66 5.91 21.59 0.84
C VAL A 66 6.22 22.14 2.23
N VAL A 67 5.19 22.40 3.00
CA VAL A 67 5.26 23.04 4.33
C VAL A 67 4.26 22.38 5.28
N ALA A 68 4.32 22.67 6.58
CA ALA A 68 3.44 22.07 7.59
C ALA A 68 2.88 23.14 8.54
N ASN A 69 2.08 24.05 7.99
CA ASN A 69 1.52 25.19 8.69
C ASN A 69 0.04 25.43 8.33
N GLY A 70 -0.59 24.48 7.60
CA GLY A 70 -2.00 24.55 7.24
C GLY A 70 -2.92 24.38 8.43
N GLU A 71 -4.02 25.13 8.44
CA GLU A 71 -5.13 24.90 9.36
C GLU A 71 -5.86 23.60 9.00
N ASP A 72 -6.66 23.08 9.94
CA ASP A 72 -7.56 21.98 9.64
C ASP A 72 -8.59 22.38 8.57
N GLY A 73 -8.73 21.55 7.53
CA GLY A 73 -9.65 21.79 6.41
C GLY A 73 -9.08 22.70 5.31
N ASP A 74 -7.84 23.16 5.42
CA ASP A 74 -7.19 23.98 4.40
C ASP A 74 -7.13 23.23 3.04
N VAL A 75 -7.52 23.93 1.96
CA VAL A 75 -7.60 23.36 0.62
C VAL A 75 -6.24 22.86 0.10
N HIS A 76 -5.14 23.48 0.52
CA HIS A 76 -3.77 23.07 0.18
C HIS A 76 -3.27 21.92 1.07
N ALA A 77 -3.94 21.64 2.19
CA ALA A 77 -3.62 20.53 3.10
C ALA A 77 -4.34 19.22 2.75
N LYS A 78 -5.32 19.25 1.84
CA LYS A 78 -5.99 18.05 1.34
C LYS A 78 -5.05 17.23 0.45
N LEU A 79 -4.72 16.01 0.88
CA LEU A 79 -3.80 15.11 0.18
C LEU A 79 -4.54 13.89 -0.38
N ILE A 80 -4.17 13.51 -1.59
CA ILE A 80 -4.56 12.25 -2.24
C ILE A 80 -3.37 11.30 -2.12
N VAL A 81 -3.60 10.14 -1.51
CA VAL A 81 -2.57 9.14 -1.26
C VAL A 81 -2.90 7.87 -2.00
N GLU A 82 -2.03 7.50 -2.93
CA GLU A 82 -2.20 6.36 -3.83
C GLU A 82 -1.18 5.27 -3.49
N THR A 83 -1.63 4.03 -3.40
CA THR A 83 -0.73 2.87 -3.28
C THR A 83 0.09 2.70 -4.56
N ASP A 84 1.41 2.56 -4.39
CA ASP A 84 2.33 2.25 -5.47
C ASP A 84 2.51 0.73 -5.62
N THR A 85 2.74 0.05 -4.50
CA THR A 85 2.91 -1.41 -4.42
C THR A 85 2.75 -1.84 -2.95
N PHE A 86 3.02 -3.11 -2.65
CA PHE A 86 3.00 -3.68 -1.30
C PHE A 86 3.97 -2.99 -0.32
N GLY A 87 3.86 -3.36 0.96
CA GLY A 87 4.70 -2.80 2.02
C GLY A 87 4.40 -1.33 2.33
N SER A 88 3.14 -0.91 2.12
CA SER A 88 2.68 0.47 2.34
C SER A 88 3.48 1.52 1.54
N ARG A 89 4.00 1.13 0.38
CA ARG A 89 4.63 2.05 -0.57
C ARG A 89 3.56 2.89 -1.25
N ILE A 90 3.65 4.22 -1.12
CA ILE A 90 2.63 5.17 -1.53
C ILE A 90 3.22 6.36 -2.29
N ARG A 91 2.37 7.06 -3.04
CA ARG A 91 2.60 8.41 -3.55
C ARG A 91 1.61 9.37 -2.92
N ILE A 92 2.08 10.55 -2.55
CA ILE A 92 1.26 11.59 -1.90
C ILE A 92 1.19 12.79 -2.83
N ARG A 93 -0.03 13.24 -3.15
CA ARG A 93 -0.32 14.32 -4.09
C ARG A 93 -1.19 15.37 -3.43
N GLY A 94 -0.87 16.66 -3.59
CA GLY A 94 -1.75 17.75 -3.17
C GLY A 94 -3.01 17.77 -4.03
N ALA A 95 -4.20 17.67 -3.42
CA ALA A 95 -5.47 17.64 -4.16
C ALA A 95 -5.72 18.94 -4.94
N LYS A 96 -5.37 20.09 -4.34
CA LYS A 96 -5.57 21.40 -4.95
C LYS A 96 -4.58 21.71 -6.08
N THR A 97 -3.31 21.35 -5.92
CA THR A 97 -2.23 21.72 -6.86
C THR A 97 -1.92 20.62 -7.87
N GLY A 98 -2.26 19.38 -7.55
CA GLY A 98 -1.89 18.22 -8.35
C GLY A 98 -0.41 17.85 -8.31
N PHE A 99 0.42 18.52 -7.50
CA PHE A 99 1.83 18.18 -7.35
C PHE A 99 2.03 17.02 -6.37
N TYR A 100 2.93 16.11 -6.69
CA TYR A 100 3.42 15.07 -5.79
C TYR A 100 4.44 15.63 -4.81
N ILE A 101 4.38 15.18 -3.56
CA ILE A 101 5.44 15.42 -2.59
C ILE A 101 6.61 14.50 -2.96
N CYS A 102 7.75 15.09 -3.33
CA CYS A 102 8.97 14.38 -3.66
C CYS A 102 10.14 14.90 -2.82
N MET A 103 11.11 14.03 -2.56
CA MET A 103 12.37 14.42 -1.95
C MET A 103 13.43 14.56 -3.05
N ASN A 104 14.12 15.70 -3.09
CA ASN A 104 15.21 15.90 -4.03
C ASN A 104 16.53 15.26 -3.51
N LYS A 105 17.58 15.28 -4.34
CA LYS A 105 18.91 14.74 -3.98
C LYS A 105 19.55 15.40 -2.75
N LYS A 106 19.11 16.59 -2.35
CA LYS A 106 19.57 17.32 -1.15
C LYS A 106 18.71 17.01 0.09
N GLY A 107 17.76 16.08 0.01
CA GLY A 107 16.84 15.74 1.11
C GLY A 107 15.68 16.73 1.30
N LYS A 108 15.55 17.76 0.44
CA LYS A 108 14.48 18.76 0.55
C LYS A 108 13.19 18.24 -0.09
N LEU A 109 12.08 18.40 0.64
CA LEU A 109 10.74 18.15 0.12
C LEU A 109 10.30 19.26 -0.84
N ILE A 110 9.80 18.85 -2.02
CA ILE A 110 9.34 19.72 -3.10
C ILE A 110 8.09 19.12 -3.77
N GLY A 111 7.26 19.98 -4.34
CA GLY A 111 6.18 19.58 -5.24
C GLY A 111 6.71 19.31 -6.66
N ARG A 112 6.33 18.18 -7.26
CA ARG A 112 6.60 17.85 -8.66
C ARG A 112 5.36 17.46 -9.43
#